data_AF-A0AAV3ZT52-F1
#
_entry.id   AF-A0AAV3ZT52-F1
#
_cell.length_a   1.000
_cell.length_b   1.000
_cell.length_c   1.000
_cell.angle_alpha   90.00
_cell.angle_beta   90.00
_cell.angle_gamma   90.00
#
_symmetry.space_group_name_H-M   'P 1'
#
loop_
_entity.id
_entity.type
_entity.pdbx_description
1 polymer ?
#
loop_
_entity_poly.entity_id
_entity_poly.type
_entity_poly.pdbx_seq_one_letter_code
_entity_poly.pdbx_strand_id
1 'polypeptide(L)'
;MIAVPDITFAAMENWGLVISQERLMFYYEGDTDARFKEIVAFLTSHEIAHKWFGNLVTLAWWDDTWLNEGFASFLQNMAVDFVHPEWNYFDAFAKSFLHPVFSPDSKKSSRPVYAPVNKPGEIRAMFDIITYYKRAIDDKCFVNLCLGCMYHSNDGTLSGRGNLQVRTPVYEMKETANQKQQQQKQQQQQQQQQQQQQQQQQQQQQQQQQQQQQQQ
;
A
#
# COMPACT_ATOMS: atom_id res chain seq x y z
N MET A 1 -13.21 -1.84 11.97
CA MET A 1 -12.76 -0.48 11.62
C MET A 1 -13.11 0.45 12.76
N ILE A 2 -12.27 1.47 12.99
CA ILE A 2 -12.56 2.55 13.93
C ILE A 2 -12.34 3.90 13.23
N ALA A 3 -13.27 4.83 13.45
CA ALA A 3 -13.19 6.21 12.99
C ALA A 3 -12.38 7.04 13.99
N VAL A 4 -11.39 7.78 13.51
CA VAL A 4 -10.60 8.71 14.32
C VAL A 4 -10.73 10.13 13.73
N PRO A 5 -11.10 11.14 14.54
CA PRO A 5 -11.39 12.49 14.04
C PRO A 5 -10.17 13.22 13.45
N ASP A 6 -8.99 13.05 14.06
CA ASP A 6 -7.79 13.84 13.71
C ASP A 6 -6.59 12.93 13.44
N ILE A 7 -6.42 12.55 12.17
CA ILE A 7 -5.26 11.81 11.66
C ILE A 7 -4.85 12.36 10.28
N THR A 8 -3.56 12.26 9.97
CA THR A 8 -2.96 12.89 8.78
C THR A 8 -3.05 12.06 7.50
N PHE A 9 -3.44 10.80 7.60
CA PHE A 9 -3.62 9.85 6.49
C PHE A 9 -5.08 9.41 6.39
N ALA A 10 -5.54 8.97 5.22
CA ALA A 10 -6.95 8.65 5.00
C ALA A 10 -7.41 7.44 5.84
N ALA A 11 -6.64 6.36 5.81
CA ALA A 11 -6.80 5.18 6.63
C ALA A 11 -5.46 4.45 6.78
N MET A 12 -5.42 3.46 7.67
CA MET A 12 -4.26 2.60 7.91
C MET A 12 -4.72 1.17 8.21
N GLU A 13 -4.03 0.21 7.62
CA GLU A 13 -4.46 -1.17 7.43
C GLU A 13 -4.14 -2.11 8.60
N ASN A 14 -3.90 -1.58 9.80
CA ASN A 14 -3.48 -2.37 10.96
C ASN A 14 -4.30 -3.68 11.10
N TRP A 15 -3.61 -4.80 11.33
CA TRP A 15 -4.24 -6.12 11.29
C TRP A 15 -5.24 -6.30 12.43
N GLY A 16 -6.51 -6.51 12.08
CA GLY A 16 -7.60 -6.64 13.04
C GLY A 16 -8.23 -5.32 13.48
N LEU A 17 -7.56 -4.17 13.27
CA LEU A 17 -8.07 -2.86 13.64
C LEU A 17 -7.71 -1.80 12.60
N VAL A 18 -8.41 -1.80 11.47
CA VAL A 18 -8.30 -0.71 10.49
C VAL A 18 -8.73 0.61 11.13
N ILE A 19 -7.89 1.63 10.98
CA ILE A 19 -8.13 3.00 11.43
C ILE A 19 -8.47 3.84 10.21
N SER A 20 -9.55 4.62 10.25
CA SER A 20 -9.93 5.53 9.16
C SER A 20 -10.22 6.92 9.70
N GLN A 21 -10.02 7.94 8.87
CA GLN A 21 -10.56 9.26 9.16
C GLN A 21 -12.08 9.18 9.27
N GLU A 22 -12.63 9.86 10.27
CA GLU A 22 -14.08 9.89 10.52
C GLU A 22 -14.87 10.31 9.27
N ARG A 23 -14.42 11.37 8.59
CA ARG A 23 -15.07 11.89 7.37
C ARG A 23 -15.08 10.93 6.18
N LEU A 24 -14.29 9.86 6.22
CA LEU A 24 -14.14 8.87 5.14
C LEU A 24 -14.70 7.50 5.51
N MET A 25 -15.28 7.36 6.71
CA MET A 25 -15.82 6.09 7.20
C MET A 25 -17.35 6.02 7.17
N PHE A 26 -18.03 7.15 7.35
CA PHE A 26 -19.48 7.20 7.44
C PHE A 26 -20.12 7.81 6.19
N TYR A 27 -21.24 7.21 5.77
CA TYR A 27 -22.11 7.72 4.71
C TYR A 27 -23.55 7.63 5.18
N TYR A 28 -24.28 8.74 5.10
CA TYR A 28 -25.71 8.82 5.44
C TYR A 28 -26.48 9.27 4.21
N GLU A 29 -27.43 8.45 3.76
CA GLU A 29 -28.27 8.76 2.61
C GLU A 29 -29.12 10.02 2.88
N GLY A 30 -29.14 10.96 1.94
CA GLY A 30 -29.84 12.25 2.09
C GLY A 30 -29.02 13.36 2.74
N ASP A 31 -28.05 13.02 3.60
CA ASP A 31 -27.21 13.99 4.30
C ASP A 31 -25.80 14.12 3.70
N THR A 32 -25.27 13.01 3.15
CA THR A 32 -23.92 12.94 2.61
C THR A 32 -23.96 12.95 1.08
N ASP A 33 -23.07 13.72 0.44
CA ASP A 33 -22.92 13.75 -1.02
C ASP A 33 -22.69 12.33 -1.57
N ALA A 34 -23.37 12.00 -2.68
CA ALA A 34 -23.27 10.70 -3.34
C ALA A 34 -21.83 10.29 -3.67
N ARG A 35 -20.94 11.26 -3.97
CA ARG A 35 -19.52 11.00 -4.21
C ARG A 35 -18.82 10.36 -3.01
N PHE A 36 -19.22 10.70 -1.78
CA PHE A 36 -18.63 10.11 -0.59
C PHE A 36 -19.01 8.65 -0.40
N LYS A 37 -20.17 8.22 -0.92
CA LYS A 37 -20.56 6.80 -0.95
C LYS A 37 -19.50 5.97 -1.68
N GLU A 38 -19.08 6.44 -2.84
CA GLU A 38 -18.00 5.82 -3.61
C GLU A 38 -16.69 5.86 -2.81
N ILE A 39 -16.29 7.03 -2.30
CA ILE A 39 -15.04 7.18 -1.55
C ILE A 39 -14.97 6.22 -0.36
N VAL A 40 -16.03 6.08 0.42
CA VAL A 40 -16.09 5.16 1.57
C VAL A 40 -16.00 3.70 1.11
N ALA A 41 -16.72 3.32 0.04
CA ALA A 41 -16.68 1.97 -0.53
C ALA A 41 -15.27 1.61 -1.05
N PHE A 42 -14.65 2.55 -1.77
CA PHE A 42 -13.28 2.44 -2.23
C PHE A 42 -12.33 2.30 -1.04
N LEU A 43 -12.31 3.25 -0.10
CA LEU A 43 -11.37 3.22 1.02
C LEU A 43 -11.51 1.92 1.83
N THR A 44 -12.75 1.54 2.17
CA THR A 44 -13.03 0.29 2.91
C THR A 44 -12.49 -0.93 2.16
N SER A 45 -12.71 -1.02 0.85
CA SER A 45 -12.23 -2.14 0.04
C SER A 45 -10.70 -2.19 -0.03
N HIS A 46 -10.03 -1.03 -0.08
CA HIS A 46 -8.56 -0.92 -0.05
C HIS A 46 -7.98 -1.47 1.26
N GLU A 47 -8.50 -1.00 2.40
CA GLU A 47 -8.04 -1.41 3.72
C GLU A 47 -8.32 -2.88 4.03
N ILE A 48 -9.37 -3.44 3.43
CA ILE A 48 -9.68 -4.88 3.48
C ILE A 48 -8.73 -5.66 2.57
N ALA A 49 -8.42 -5.19 1.36
CA ALA A 49 -7.47 -5.85 0.48
C ALA A 49 -6.09 -5.99 1.13
N HIS A 50 -5.69 -5.00 1.94
CA HIS A 50 -4.46 -5.07 2.72
C HIS A 50 -4.37 -6.22 3.72
N LYS A 51 -5.49 -6.84 4.12
CA LYS A 51 -5.46 -8.06 4.96
C LYS A 51 -4.72 -9.21 4.28
N TRP A 52 -4.73 -9.25 2.95
CA TRP A 52 -3.91 -10.16 2.16
C TRP A 52 -2.60 -9.50 1.72
N PHE A 53 -2.64 -8.30 1.14
CA PHE A 53 -1.48 -7.63 0.55
C PHE A 53 -1.02 -6.44 1.39
N GLY A 54 -0.06 -6.70 2.25
CA GLY A 54 0.48 -5.77 3.24
C GLY A 54 0.60 -6.41 4.61
N ASN A 55 -0.44 -7.14 5.02
CA ASN A 55 -0.47 -7.83 6.30
C ASN A 55 -0.02 -9.29 6.19
N LEU A 56 -0.73 -10.11 5.39
CA LEU A 56 -0.39 -11.53 5.24
C LEU A 56 0.84 -11.73 4.35
N VAL A 57 0.89 -11.01 3.23
CA VAL A 57 2.06 -10.92 2.36
C VAL A 57 2.58 -9.49 2.45
N THR A 58 3.72 -9.30 3.13
CA THR A 58 4.33 -7.99 3.32
C THR A 58 5.54 -7.85 2.41
N LEU A 59 5.69 -6.65 1.81
CA LEU A 59 6.93 -6.24 1.13
C LEU A 59 8.17 -6.52 2.00
N ALA A 60 9.25 -6.91 1.34
CA ALA A 60 10.50 -7.19 2.04
C ALA A 60 11.25 -5.90 2.40
N TRP A 61 11.13 -4.88 1.55
CA TRP A 61 11.71 -3.56 1.75
C TRP A 61 10.91 -2.50 0.98
N TRP A 62 11.08 -1.23 1.33
CA TRP A 62 10.26 -0.10 0.86
C TRP A 62 10.41 0.20 -0.64
N ASP A 63 11.43 -0.33 -1.28
CA ASP A 63 11.58 -0.37 -2.75
C ASP A 63 10.39 -1.08 -3.44
N ASP A 64 9.79 -2.04 -2.74
CA ASP A 64 8.67 -2.86 -3.19
C ASP A 64 7.31 -2.41 -2.62
N THR A 65 7.15 -1.14 -2.23
CA THR A 65 5.88 -0.61 -1.66
C THR A 65 4.66 -0.84 -2.57
N TRP A 66 4.89 -0.89 -3.89
CA TRP A 66 3.88 -1.21 -4.89
C TRP A 66 3.22 -2.59 -4.68
N LEU A 67 3.91 -3.56 -4.04
CA LEU A 67 3.34 -4.88 -3.73
C LEU A 67 2.17 -4.80 -2.74
N ASN A 68 2.18 -3.80 -1.85
CA ASN A 68 1.08 -3.57 -0.93
C ASN A 68 0.05 -2.66 -1.58
N GLU A 69 0.42 -1.41 -1.83
CA GLU A 69 -0.49 -0.34 -2.21
C GLU A 69 -1.07 -0.52 -3.62
N GLY A 70 -0.26 -1.04 -4.55
CA GLY A 70 -0.68 -1.28 -5.93
C GLY A 70 -1.68 -2.43 -6.03
N PHE A 71 -1.40 -3.54 -5.33
CA PHE A 71 -2.34 -4.67 -5.28
C PHE A 71 -3.61 -4.33 -4.49
N ALA A 72 -3.49 -3.60 -3.37
CA ALA A 72 -4.66 -3.13 -2.63
C ALA A 72 -5.53 -2.22 -3.51
N SER A 73 -4.92 -1.29 -4.26
CA SER A 73 -5.60 -0.44 -5.24
C SER A 73 -6.28 -1.26 -6.35
N PHE A 74 -5.61 -2.28 -6.86
CA PHE A 74 -6.18 -3.15 -7.90
C PHE A 74 -7.38 -3.96 -7.38
N LEU A 75 -7.25 -4.60 -6.23
CA LEU A 75 -8.30 -5.41 -5.62
C LEU A 75 -9.49 -4.58 -5.18
N GLN A 76 -9.23 -3.38 -4.64
CA GLN A 76 -10.24 -2.40 -4.31
C GLN A 76 -11.18 -2.13 -5.49
N ASN A 77 -10.63 -1.94 -6.70
CA ASN A 77 -11.43 -1.73 -7.90
C ASN A 77 -12.34 -2.92 -8.21
N MET A 78 -11.79 -4.14 -8.18
CA MET A 78 -12.58 -5.35 -8.46
C MET A 78 -13.65 -5.59 -7.38
N ALA A 79 -13.34 -5.32 -6.12
CA ALA A 79 -14.27 -5.50 -5.02
C ALA A 79 -15.44 -4.51 -5.10
N VAL A 80 -15.18 -3.23 -5.37
CA VAL A 80 -16.24 -2.24 -5.52
C VAL A 80 -17.13 -2.56 -6.72
N ASP A 81 -16.55 -2.92 -7.86
CA ASP A 81 -17.33 -3.29 -9.05
C ASP A 81 -18.20 -4.54 -8.81
N PHE A 82 -17.69 -5.51 -8.06
CA PHE A 82 -18.46 -6.71 -7.70
C PHE A 82 -19.64 -6.39 -6.76
N VAL A 83 -19.44 -5.49 -5.80
CA VAL A 83 -20.48 -5.12 -4.81
C VAL A 83 -21.49 -4.11 -5.39
N HIS A 84 -21.01 -3.21 -6.26
CA HIS A 84 -21.78 -2.14 -6.90
C HIS A 84 -21.65 -2.18 -8.43
N PRO A 85 -22.14 -3.24 -9.11
CA PRO A 85 -22.04 -3.37 -10.55
C PRO A 85 -22.77 -2.24 -11.29
N GLU A 86 -23.79 -1.64 -10.67
CA GLU A 86 -24.54 -0.52 -11.23
C GLU A 86 -23.72 0.76 -11.40
N TRP A 87 -22.57 0.87 -10.72
CA TRP A 87 -21.67 2.02 -10.87
C TRP A 87 -20.81 1.94 -12.13
N ASN A 88 -20.78 0.79 -12.83
CA ASN A 88 -20.00 0.55 -14.04
C ASN A 88 -18.55 1.03 -13.89
N TYR A 89 -17.90 0.66 -12.78
CA TYR A 89 -16.63 1.28 -12.41
C TYR A 89 -15.50 0.86 -13.35
N PHE A 90 -15.57 -0.33 -13.95
CA PHE A 90 -14.61 -0.73 -14.99
C PHE A 90 -14.54 0.26 -16.15
N ASP A 91 -15.66 0.88 -16.54
CA ASP A 91 -15.72 1.91 -17.58
C ASP A 91 -15.19 3.25 -17.08
N ALA A 92 -15.45 3.59 -15.81
CA ALA A 92 -14.93 4.79 -15.18
C ALA A 92 -13.43 4.72 -14.83
N PHE A 93 -12.83 3.52 -14.80
CA PHE A 93 -11.44 3.28 -14.41
C PHE A 93 -10.43 4.16 -15.17
N ALA A 94 -10.65 4.36 -16.47
CA ALA A 94 -9.76 5.20 -17.27
C ALA A 94 -9.73 6.65 -16.72
N LYS A 95 -10.89 7.18 -16.34
CA LYS A 95 -11.02 8.53 -15.77
C LYS A 95 -10.47 8.62 -14.35
N SER A 96 -10.74 7.60 -13.53
CA SER A 96 -10.45 7.65 -12.09
C SER A 96 -9.02 7.23 -11.72
N PHE A 97 -8.37 6.38 -12.52
CA PHE A 97 -7.04 5.84 -12.23
C PHE A 97 -6.01 6.13 -13.33
N LEU A 98 -6.36 5.91 -14.60
CA LEU A 98 -5.41 6.07 -15.71
C LEU A 98 -5.04 7.53 -15.99
N HIS A 99 -6.05 8.39 -16.20
CA HIS A 99 -5.82 9.80 -16.51
C HIS A 99 -5.03 10.56 -15.43
N PRO A 100 -5.31 10.39 -14.12
CA PRO A 100 -4.56 11.05 -13.06
C PRO A 100 -3.06 10.70 -13.02
N VAL A 101 -2.67 9.51 -13.50
CA VAL A 101 -1.26 9.06 -13.52
C VAL A 101 -0.46 9.72 -14.65
N PHE A 102 -1.07 10.00 -15.81
CA PHE A 102 -0.32 10.49 -16.97
C PHE A 102 0.39 11.83 -16.74
N SER A 103 -0.27 12.78 -16.05
CA SER A 103 0.33 14.08 -15.77
C SER A 103 1.59 14.00 -14.89
N PRO A 104 1.59 13.30 -13.73
CA PRO A 104 2.80 13.11 -12.95
C PRO A 104 3.83 12.19 -13.64
N ASP A 105 3.39 11.14 -14.33
CA ASP A 105 4.31 10.17 -14.94
C ASP A 105 5.03 10.70 -16.19
N SER A 106 4.45 11.68 -16.89
CA SER A 106 5.08 12.36 -18.03
C SER A 106 6.18 13.35 -17.63
N LYS A 107 6.34 13.68 -16.34
CA LYS A 107 7.36 14.62 -15.87
C LYS A 107 8.72 13.94 -15.77
N LYS A 108 9.79 14.69 -16.04
CA LYS A 108 11.18 14.24 -15.79
C LYS A 108 11.46 13.92 -14.32
N SER A 109 10.66 14.49 -13.41
CA SER A 109 10.72 14.21 -11.98
C SER A 109 9.93 12.96 -11.57
N SER A 110 9.32 12.23 -12.52
CA SER A 110 8.69 10.94 -12.24
C SER A 110 9.75 9.90 -11.85
N ARG A 111 9.28 8.76 -11.35
CA ARG A 111 10.11 7.63 -10.95
C ARG A 111 9.56 6.31 -11.49
N PRO A 112 10.42 5.28 -11.66
CA PRO A 112 9.95 3.91 -11.87
C PRO A 112 9.09 3.42 -10.68
N VAL A 113 8.23 2.43 -10.95
CA VAL A 113 7.37 1.79 -9.93
C VAL A 113 8.22 1.20 -8.80
N TYR A 114 9.26 0.46 -9.17
CA TYR A 114 10.35 0.07 -8.28
C TYR A 114 11.37 1.20 -8.18
N ALA A 115 11.66 1.70 -6.99
CA ALA A 115 12.73 2.67 -6.76
C ALA A 115 13.46 2.37 -5.45
N PRO A 116 14.81 2.37 -5.43
CA PRO A 116 15.57 2.03 -4.24
C PRO A 116 15.38 3.08 -3.14
N VAL A 117 15.06 2.62 -1.94
CA VAL A 117 14.89 3.46 -0.74
C VAL A 117 16.02 3.14 0.23
N ASN A 118 16.84 4.13 0.58
CA ASN A 118 18.00 3.94 1.44
C ASN A 118 17.86 4.65 2.79
N LYS A 119 17.03 5.70 2.87
CA LYS A 119 16.87 6.52 4.08
C LYS A 119 15.41 6.58 4.53
N PRO A 120 15.14 6.67 5.85
CA PRO A 120 13.78 6.77 6.36
C PRO A 120 12.97 7.94 5.78
N GLY A 121 13.62 9.07 5.50
CA GLY A 121 12.97 10.24 4.89
C GLY A 121 12.47 10.02 3.46
N GLU A 122 12.97 9.00 2.76
CA GLU A 122 12.58 8.65 1.39
C GLU A 122 11.35 7.74 1.34
N ILE A 123 11.05 7.02 2.43
CA ILE A 123 9.93 6.07 2.51
C ILE A 123 8.62 6.77 2.18
N ARG A 124 8.37 7.95 2.75
CA ARG A 124 7.13 8.71 2.53
C ARG A 124 6.93 9.10 1.07
N ALA A 125 8.02 9.29 0.31
CA ALA A 125 7.93 9.62 -1.10
C ALA A 125 7.47 8.43 -1.96
N MET A 126 7.55 7.19 -1.45
CA MET A 126 7.05 6.01 -2.15
C MET A 126 5.53 5.87 -2.11
N PHE A 127 4.86 6.57 -1.20
CA PHE A 127 3.40 6.61 -1.09
C PHE A 127 2.84 7.71 -2.00
N ASP A 128 3.01 7.51 -3.30
CA ASP A 128 2.57 8.44 -4.35
C ASP A 128 1.70 7.76 -5.41
N ILE A 129 1.11 8.57 -6.28
CA ILE A 129 0.21 8.11 -7.33
C ILE A 129 0.83 7.08 -8.29
N ILE A 130 2.17 7.02 -8.40
CA ILE A 130 2.87 6.01 -9.20
C ILE A 130 2.75 4.64 -8.52
N THR A 131 3.01 4.57 -7.21
CA THR A 131 2.84 3.33 -6.43
C THR A 131 1.40 2.84 -6.42
N TYR A 132 0.43 3.74 -6.18
CA TYR A 132 -0.98 3.36 -6.06
C TYR A 132 -1.59 3.01 -7.43
N TYR A 133 -1.54 3.95 -8.38
CA TYR A 133 -2.41 3.89 -9.56
C TYR A 133 -1.70 3.32 -10.77
N LYS A 134 -0.45 3.71 -11.05
CA LYS A 134 0.30 3.13 -12.18
C LYS A 134 0.42 1.63 -12.03
N ARG A 135 0.70 1.15 -10.82
CA ARG A 135 0.77 -0.29 -10.56
C ARG A 135 -0.58 -0.99 -10.72
N ALA A 136 -1.66 -0.43 -10.18
CA ALA A 136 -2.99 -1.03 -10.34
C ALA A 136 -3.43 -1.13 -11.81
N ILE A 137 -3.03 -0.17 -12.64
CA ILE A 137 -3.22 -0.20 -14.09
C ILE A 137 -2.41 -1.33 -14.72
N ASP A 138 -1.13 -1.46 -14.38
CA ASP A 138 -0.27 -2.53 -14.90
C ASP A 138 -0.82 -3.92 -14.54
N ASP A 139 -1.31 -4.10 -13.30
CA ASP A 139 -1.93 -5.36 -12.87
C ASP A 139 -3.24 -5.64 -13.61
N LYS A 140 -4.09 -4.62 -13.82
CA LYS A 140 -5.30 -4.75 -14.66
C LYS A 140 -4.95 -5.12 -16.10
N CYS A 141 -3.96 -4.46 -16.69
CA CYS A 141 -3.49 -4.76 -18.04
C CYS A 141 -2.94 -6.18 -18.13
N PHE A 142 -2.17 -6.63 -17.14
CA PHE A 142 -1.64 -7.98 -17.07
C PHE A 142 -2.77 -9.01 -16.96
N VAL A 143 -3.71 -8.82 -16.04
CA VAL A 143 -4.87 -9.71 -15.88
C VAL A 143 -5.73 -9.73 -17.14
N ASN A 144 -6.00 -8.58 -17.76
CA ASN A 144 -6.76 -8.51 -19.01
C ASN A 144 -6.00 -9.09 -20.21
N LEU A 145 -4.68 -9.03 -20.25
CA LEU A 145 -3.88 -9.66 -21.30
C LEU A 145 -3.84 -11.18 -21.10
N CYS A 146 -3.69 -11.65 -19.87
CA CYS A 146 -3.68 -13.07 -19.54
C CYS A 146 -5.07 -13.73 -19.66
N LEU A 147 -6.13 -13.03 -19.25
CA LEU A 147 -7.52 -13.48 -19.40
C LEU A 147 -8.06 -13.19 -20.81
N GLY A 148 -7.65 -12.11 -21.47
CA GLY A 148 -8.07 -11.77 -22.84
C GLY A 148 -7.70 -12.81 -23.88
N CYS A 149 -6.59 -13.52 -23.68
CA CYS A 149 -6.24 -14.72 -24.47
C CYS A 149 -7.18 -15.93 -24.21
N MET A 150 -7.98 -15.92 -23.15
CA MET A 150 -9.03 -16.91 -22.85
C MET A 150 -10.45 -16.45 -23.24
N TYR A 151 -10.68 -15.16 -23.51
CA TYR A 151 -12.02 -14.60 -23.71
C TYR A 151 -12.46 -14.44 -25.18
N HIS A 152 -11.67 -14.87 -26.17
CA HIS A 152 -12.10 -14.94 -27.57
C HIS A 152 -12.55 -16.35 -27.95
N SER A 153 -13.70 -16.77 -27.41
CA SER A 153 -14.56 -17.78 -28.04
C SER A 153 -15.96 -17.18 -28.17
N ASN A 154 -16.46 -17.16 -29.41
CA ASN A 154 -17.62 -16.40 -29.91
C ASN A 154 -18.99 -16.97 -29.49
N ASP A 155 -19.12 -17.61 -28.34
CA ASP A 155 -20.29 -18.42 -28.01
C ASP A 155 -20.90 -18.14 -26.63
N GLY A 156 -20.93 -16.86 -26.22
CA GLY A 156 -22.00 -16.26 -25.40
C GLY A 156 -22.46 -16.98 -24.13
N THR A 157 -21.69 -17.92 -23.59
CA THR A 157 -22.09 -18.76 -22.45
C THR A 157 -21.09 -18.57 -21.32
N LEU A 158 -21.57 -17.97 -20.23
CA LEU A 158 -20.85 -17.89 -18.96
C LEU A 158 -20.83 -19.27 -18.30
N SER A 159 -19.88 -20.11 -18.71
CA SER A 159 -19.56 -21.37 -18.04
C SER A 159 -18.34 -21.19 -17.13
N GLY A 160 -18.59 -21.11 -15.83
CA GLY A 160 -17.56 -21.01 -14.81
C GLY A 160 -16.72 -22.29 -14.60
N ARG A 161 -15.76 -22.14 -13.68
CA ARG A 161 -14.90 -23.16 -13.03
C ARG A 161 -13.69 -23.63 -13.84
N GLY A 162 -12.69 -22.76 -13.93
CA GLY A 162 -11.29 -23.16 -14.10
C GLY A 162 -10.54 -22.96 -12.79
N ASN A 163 -10.12 -24.06 -12.13
CA ASN A 163 -9.15 -24.01 -11.04
C ASN A 163 -7.83 -23.42 -11.58
N LEU A 164 -7.64 -22.11 -11.41
CA LEU A 164 -6.39 -21.45 -11.76
C LEU A 164 -5.34 -21.83 -10.72
N GLN A 165 -4.59 -22.91 -10.94
CA GLN A 165 -3.27 -23.05 -10.31
C GLN A 165 -2.35 -22.04 -11.00
N VAL A 166 -2.41 -20.81 -10.52
CA VAL A 166 -1.37 -19.82 -10.80
C VAL A 166 -0.11 -20.36 -10.14
N ARG A 167 0.79 -20.99 -10.91
CA ARG A 167 2.20 -21.09 -10.50
C ARG A 167 2.79 -19.68 -10.59
N THR A 168 2.45 -18.86 -9.60
CA THR A 168 3.16 -17.61 -9.34
C THR A 168 4.58 -17.95 -8.87
N PRO A 169 5.58 -17.09 -9.13
CA PRO A 169 6.92 -17.22 -8.55
C PRO A 169 6.94 -16.89 -7.04
N VAL A 170 5.81 -17.10 -6.35
CA VAL A 170 5.62 -16.75 -4.93
C VAL A 170 6.64 -17.44 -4.04
N TYR A 171 7.17 -18.61 -4.41
CA TYR A 171 8.17 -19.32 -3.61
C TYR A 171 9.56 -18.67 -3.67
N GLU A 172 10.09 -18.31 -4.84
CA GLU A 172 11.38 -17.61 -4.97
C GLU A 172 11.32 -16.18 -4.41
N MET A 173 10.18 -15.51 -4.58
CA MET A 173 9.95 -14.21 -3.94
C MET A 173 9.90 -14.32 -2.41
N LYS A 174 9.33 -15.39 -1.85
CA LYS A 174 9.29 -15.61 -0.39
C LYS A 174 10.68 -15.83 0.20
N GLU A 175 11.57 -16.57 -0.47
CA GLU A 175 12.94 -16.77 0.03
C GLU A 175 13.75 -15.46 -0.01
N THR A 176 13.66 -14.72 -1.12
CA THR A 176 14.32 -13.42 -1.26
C THR A 176 13.77 -12.40 -0.25
N ALA A 177 12.45 -12.42 -0.03
CA ALA A 177 11.80 -11.57 0.98
C ALA A 177 12.22 -11.93 2.40
N ASN A 178 12.31 -13.23 2.73
CA ASN A 178 12.79 -13.68 4.04
C ASN A 178 14.24 -13.27 4.30
N GLN A 179 15.12 -13.35 3.30
CA GLN A 179 16.51 -12.91 3.42
C GLN A 179 16.60 -11.39 3.62
N LYS A 180 15.88 -10.59 2.82
CA LYS A 180 15.78 -9.13 2.99
C LYS A 180 15.20 -8.78 4.37
N GLN A 181 14.18 -9.49 4.85
CA GLN A 181 13.57 -9.26 6.16
C GLN A 181 14.52 -9.60 7.33
N GLN A 182 15.34 -10.65 7.21
CA GLN A 182 16.39 -10.95 8.19
C GLN A 182 17.47 -9.87 8.22
N GLN A 183 17.92 -9.39 7.06
CA GLN A 183 18.88 -8.29 6.98
C GLN A 183 18.30 -7.00 7.59
N GLN A 184 17.01 -6.73 7.39
CA GLN A 184 16.32 -5.59 8.01
C GLN A 184 16.27 -5.68 9.54
N LYS A 185 15.95 -6.86 10.11
CA LYS A 185 15.99 -7.06 11.56
C LYS A 185 17.39 -6.78 12.13
N GLN A 186 18.44 -7.18 11.42
CA GLN A 186 19.82 -6.91 11.82
C GLN A 186 20.15 -5.42 11.75
N GLN A 187 19.72 -4.70 10.70
CA GLN A 187 19.93 -3.25 10.58
C GLN A 187 19.17 -2.46 11.67
N GLN A 188 17.93 -2.84 11.98
CA GLN A 188 17.16 -2.23 13.07
C GLN A 188 17.83 -2.45 14.43
N GLN A 189 18.34 -3.65 14.69
CA GLN A 189 19.11 -3.93 15.91
C GLN A 189 20.38 -3.07 16.00
N GLN A 190 21.11 -2.92 14.89
CA GLN A 190 22.30 -2.06 14.86
C GLN A 190 21.97 -0.59 15.11
N GLN A 191 20.89 -0.07 14.53
CA GLN A 191 20.45 1.31 14.79
C GLN A 191 20.02 1.52 16.25
N GLN A 192 19.30 0.57 16.85
CA GLN A 192 18.95 0.62 18.27
C GLN A 192 20.19 0.60 19.17
N GLN A 193 21.18 -0.25 18.86
CA GLN A 193 22.44 -0.29 19.61
C GLN A 193 23.21 1.04 19.50
N GLN A 194 23.26 1.65 18.31
CA GLN A 194 23.90 2.96 18.13
C GLN A 194 23.19 4.06 18.92
N GLN A 195 21.86 4.07 18.95
CA GLN A 195 21.10 5.02 19.77
C GLN A 195 21.34 4.83 21.27
N GLN A 196 21.40 3.58 21.74
CA GLN A 196 21.72 3.29 23.14
C GLN A 196 23.14 3.74 23.52
N GLN A 197 24.13 3.52 22.64
CA GLN A 197 25.50 3.97 22.86
C GLN A 197 25.57 5.51 22.92
N GLN A 198 24.86 6.22 22.04
CA GLN A 198 24.80 7.68 22.08
C GLN A 198 24.16 8.20 23.38
N GLN A 199 23.09 7.56 23.86
CA GLN A 199 22.47 7.91 25.14
C GLN A 199 23.41 7.67 26.32
N GLN A 200 24.14 6.55 26.33
CA GLN A 200 25.13 6.27 27.38
C GLN A 200 26.27 7.28 27.38
N GLN A 201 26.78 7.68 26.21
CA GLN A 201 27.81 8.70 26.09
C GLN A 201 27.32 10.06 26.60
N GLN A 202 26.07 10.45 26.29
CA GLN A 202 25.47 11.68 26.80
C GLN A 202 25.32 11.65 28.34
N GLN A 203 24.89 10.51 28.90
CA GLN A 203 24.80 10.36 30.36
C GLN A 203 26.17 10.44 31.04
N GLN A 204 27.20 9.82 30.47
CA GLN A 204 28.57 9.91 30.99
C GLN A 204 29.10 11.35 30.95
N GLN A 205 28.85 12.09 29.86
CA GLN A 205 29.24 13.49 29.76
C GLN A 205 28.51 14.36 30.80
N GLN A 206 27.21 14.13 31.03
CA GLN A 206 26.47 14.84 32.07
C GLN A 206 26.99 14.54 33.47
N GLN A 207 27.34 13.27 33.77
CA GLN A 207 27.93 12.89 35.05
C GLN A 207 29.31 13.53 35.26
N GLN A 208 30.15 13.58 34.23
CA GLN A 208 31.45 14.25 34.30
C GLN A 208 31.30 15.76 34.53
N GLN A 209 30.35 16.41 33.88
CA GLN A 209 30.05 17.83 34.11
C GLN A 209 29.57 18.09 35.55
N GLN A 210 28.71 17.22 36.09
CA GLN A 210 28.24 17.32 37.48
C GLN A 210 29.39 17.12 38.49
N GLN A 211 30.31 16.18 38.25
CA GLN A 211 31.47 15.97 39.11
C GLN A 211 32.44 17.16 39.08
N GLN A 212 32.64 17.79 37.92
CA GLN A 212 33.46 18.99 37.79
C GLN A 212 32.85 20.19 38.54
N GLN A 213 31.52 20.31 38.55
CA GLN A 213 30.81 21.36 39.30
C GLN A 213 30.85 21.15 40.82
N GLN A 214 31.03 19.91 41.31
CA GLN A 214 31.16 19.61 42.74
C GLN A 214 32.60 19.79 43.28
N GLN A 215 33.58 19.97 42.40
CA GLN A 215 34.99 20.19 42.76
C GLN A 215 35.42 21.67 42.72
N GLN A 216 34.49 22.59 42.47
CA GLN A 216 34.64 24.06 42.57
C GLN A 216 33.87 24.58 43.78
#